data_AF-A0A8J2XNB1-F1
#
_entry.id   AF-A0A8J2XNB1-F1
#
_cell.length_a   1.000
_cell.length_b   1.000
_cell.length_c   1.000
_cell.angle_alpha   90.00
_cell.angle_beta   90.00
_cell.angle_gamma   90.00
#
_symmetry.space_group_name_H-M   'P 1'
#
loop_
_entity.id
_entity.type
_entity.pdbx_description
1 polymer ?
#
loop_
_entity_poly.entity_id
_entity_poly.type
_entity_poly.pdbx_seq_one_letter_code
_entity_poly.pdbx_strand_id
1 'polypeptide(L)'
;MECLKIEPMRIEGVEGPVEFVCKEEDHGDLVVYDIYRQDHYLMTLARDGSILFMNFEADANDKQLFKLSHLNDFIEKIQRVF
;
A
#
# COMPACT_ATOMS: atom_id res chain seq x y z
N MET A 1 -12.01 -2.23 -14.47
CA MET A 1 -10.86 -2.44 -13.58
C MET A 1 -9.69 -2.89 -14.43
N GLU A 2 -8.70 -2.03 -14.55
CA GLU A 2 -7.46 -2.30 -15.29
C GLU A 2 -6.28 -2.00 -14.37
N CYS A 3 -5.31 -2.91 -14.30
CA CYS A 3 -4.07 -2.66 -13.57
C CYS A 3 -3.14 -1.86 -14.48
N LEU A 4 -2.88 -0.60 -14.10
CA LEU A 4 -2.07 0.32 -14.89
C LEU A 4 -0.58 0.09 -14.67
N LYS A 5 -0.20 -0.19 -13.42
CA LYS A 5 1.22 -0.26 -13.02
C LYS A 5 1.40 -1.10 -11.76
N ILE A 6 2.53 -1.82 -11.70
CA ILE A 6 2.94 -2.60 -10.53
C ILE A 6 4.34 -2.16 -10.15
N GLU A 7 4.53 -1.73 -8.90
CA GLU A 7 5.84 -1.28 -8.39
C GLU A 7 6.20 -2.00 -7.08
N PRO A 8 7.41 -2.56 -6.96
CA PRO A 8 7.91 -3.01 -5.68
C PRO A 8 8.21 -1.79 -4.78
N MET A 9 7.83 -1.87 -3.52
CA MET A 9 8.12 -0.86 -2.51
C MET A 9 8.87 -1.48 -1.35
N ARG A 10 10.00 -0.86 -0.99
CA ARG A 10 10.75 -1.21 0.21
C ARG A 10 10.53 -0.15 1.28
N ILE A 11 10.09 -0.58 2.47
CA ILE A 11 9.87 0.27 3.65
C ILE A 11 10.72 -0.24 4.80
N GLU A 12 11.32 0.67 5.57
CA GLU A 12 12.09 0.31 6.75
C GLU A 12 11.16 -0.14 7.87
N GLY A 13 11.17 -1.44 8.17
CA GLY A 13 10.49 -2.02 9.30
C GLY A 13 11.37 -2.03 10.55
N VAL A 14 10.78 -2.42 11.69
CA VAL A 14 11.50 -2.50 12.98
C VAL A 14 12.65 -3.51 12.95
N GLU A 15 12.49 -4.62 12.21
CA GLU A 15 13.48 -5.70 12.10
C GLU A 15 14.35 -5.57 10.84
N GLY A 16 14.24 -4.43 10.14
CA GLY A 16 14.87 -4.19 8.86
C GLY A 16 13.86 -3.99 7.73
N PRO A 17 14.35 -3.79 6.51
CA PRO A 17 13.50 -3.39 5.40
C PRO A 17 12.60 -4.52 4.92
N VAL A 18 11.35 -4.17 4.65
CA VAL A 18 10.28 -5.08 4.21
C VAL A 18 9.85 -4.72 2.80
N GLU A 19 9.62 -5.74 1.98
CA GLU A 19 9.18 -5.59 0.59
C GLU A 19 7.65 -5.72 0.46
N PHE A 20 7.10 -4.83 -0.34
CA PHE A 20 5.68 -4.70 -0.67
C PHE A 20 5.52 -4.57 -2.18
N VAL A 21 4.30 -4.75 -2.65
CA VAL A 21 3.90 -4.49 -4.03
C VAL A 21 2.78 -3.45 -4.00
N CYS A 22 3.00 -2.33 -4.68
CA CYS A 22 1.95 -1.38 -5.04
C CYS A 22 1.36 -1.78 -6.38
N LYS A 23 0.04 -1.87 -6.48
CA LYS A 23 -0.66 -1.95 -7.76
C LYS A 23 -1.51 -0.70 -7.93
N GLU A 24 -1.22 0.06 -8.99
CA GLU A 24 -2.07 1.15 -9.42
C GLU A 24 -3.20 0.56 -10.27
N GLU A 25 -4.44 0.78 -9.85
CA GLU A 25 -5.64 0.26 -10.50
C GLU A 25 -6.58 1.39 -10.93
N ASP A 26 -7.06 1.32 -12.16
CA ASP A 26 -8.08 2.22 -12.70
C ASP A 26 -9.47 1.58 -12.60
N HIS A 27 -10.32 2.21 -11.80
CA HIS A 27 -11.73 1.85 -11.61
C HIS A 27 -12.68 2.72 -12.44
N GLY A 28 -12.14 3.49 -13.40
CA GLY A 28 -12.85 4.38 -14.32
C GLY A 28 -13.06 5.77 -13.73
N ASP A 29 -13.67 5.83 -12.55
CA ASP A 29 -13.98 7.08 -11.86
C ASP A 29 -12.88 7.48 -10.87
N LEU A 30 -11.99 6.53 -10.54
CA LEU A 30 -10.98 6.65 -9.50
C LEU A 30 -9.78 5.75 -9.80
N VAL A 31 -8.59 6.31 -9.64
CA VAL A 31 -7.34 5.54 -9.57
C VAL A 31 -7.01 5.27 -8.11
N VAL A 32 -6.74 4.01 -7.79
CA VAL A 32 -6.40 3.55 -6.43
C VAL A 32 -5.09 2.79 -6.42
N TYR A 33 -4.53 2.65 -5.22
CA TYR A 33 -3.24 2.01 -4.98
C TYR A 33 -3.43 0.88 -3.98
N ASP A 34 -3.44 -0.34 -4.46
CA ASP A 34 -3.53 -1.53 -3.63
C ASP A 34 -2.14 -1.98 -3.17
N ILE A 35 -2.02 -2.23 -1.87
CA ILE A 35 -0.78 -2.60 -1.23
C ILE A 35 -0.84 -4.07 -0.83
N TYR A 36 0.15 -4.83 -1.29
CA TYR A 36 0.30 -6.25 -1.01
C TYR A 36 1.64 -6.56 -0.36
N ARG A 37 1.69 -7.63 0.42
CA ARG A 37 2.93 -8.25 0.91
C ARG A 37 2.85 -9.76 0.69
N GLN A 38 3.81 -10.36 -0.01
CA GLN A 38 3.83 -11.82 -0.27
C GLN A 38 2.47 -12.33 -0.80
N ASP A 39 1.88 -11.61 -1.75
CA ASP A 39 0.54 -11.85 -2.32
C ASP A 39 -0.66 -11.69 -1.36
N HIS A 40 -0.44 -11.29 -0.10
CA HIS A 40 -1.50 -10.91 0.82
C HIS A 40 -1.89 -9.45 0.64
N TYR A 41 -3.17 -9.20 0.39
CA TYR A 41 -3.74 -7.85 0.33
C TYR A 41 -3.77 -7.20 1.71
N LEU A 42 -3.32 -5.95 1.81
CA LEU A 42 -3.22 -5.21 3.07
C LEU A 42 -4.15 -4.00 3.14
N MET A 43 -4.13 -3.14 2.13
CA MET A 43 -4.92 -1.91 2.11
C MET A 43 -5.03 -1.32 0.70
N THR A 44 -5.98 -0.40 0.54
CA THR A 44 -6.14 0.42 -0.66
C THR A 44 -6.06 1.88 -0.28
N LEU A 45 -5.25 2.64 -1.00
CA LEU A 45 -5.09 4.08 -0.85
C LEU A 45 -5.64 4.82 -2.07
N ALA A 46 -6.23 5.99 -1.86
CA ALA A 46 -6.44 6.97 -2.91
C ALA A 46 -5.15 7.76 -3.18
N ARG A 47 -5.09 8.45 -4.31
CA ARG A 47 -3.92 9.27 -4.72
C ARG A 47 -3.55 10.37 -3.72
N ASP A 48 -4.54 10.90 -3.00
CA ASP A 48 -4.36 11.92 -1.97
C ASP A 48 -3.78 11.35 -0.66
N GLY A 49 -3.62 10.03 -0.55
CA GLY A 49 -3.17 9.33 0.65
C GLY A 49 -4.31 8.90 1.58
N SER A 50 -5.57 9.17 1.22
CA SER A 50 -6.72 8.70 1.98
C SER A 50 -6.80 7.17 1.96
N ILE A 51 -7.01 6.55 3.12
CA ILE A 51 -7.23 5.11 3.22
C ILE A 51 -8.67 4.80 2.82
N LEU A 52 -8.84 4.01 1.77
CA LEU A 52 -10.15 3.57 1.29
C LEU A 52 -10.58 2.25 1.94
N PHE A 53 -9.63 1.31 2.01
CA PHE A 53 -9.86 -0.03 2.55
C PHE A 53 -8.64 -0.50 3.33
N MET A 54 -8.88 -1.30 4.37
CA MET A 54 -7.84 -1.88 5.21
C MET A 54 -8.24 -3.30 5.60
N ASN A 55 -7.31 -4.24 5.47
CA ASN A 55 -7.51 -5.63 5.82
C ASN A 55 -7.23 -5.86 7.32
N PHE A 56 -8.28 -5.83 8.14
CA PHE A 56 -8.17 -6.10 9.58
C PHE A 56 -7.92 -7.57 9.92
N GLU A 57 -8.07 -8.48 8.96
CA GLU A 57 -7.76 -9.91 9.10
C GLU A 57 -6.32 -10.24 8.71
N ALA A 58 -5.54 -9.26 8.24
CA ALA A 58 -4.11 -9.42 8.02
C ALA A 58 -3.40 -9.95 9.27
N ASP A 59 -2.27 -10.62 9.12
CA ASP A 59 -1.57 -11.21 10.25
C ASP A 59 -1.02 -10.13 11.22
N ALA A 60 -0.59 -10.55 12.41
CA ALA A 60 -0.12 -9.61 13.43
C ALA A 60 1.11 -8.79 12.99
N ASN A 61 1.94 -9.32 12.10
CA ASN A 61 3.12 -8.63 11.59
C ASN A 61 2.71 -7.58 10.56
N ASP A 62 1.76 -7.90 9.69
CA ASP A 62 1.22 -6.99 8.69
C ASP A 62 0.40 -5.86 9.31
N LYS A 63 -0.31 -6.13 10.41
CA LYS A 63 -1.00 -5.08 11.18
C LYS A 63 -0.07 -4.01 11.71
N GLN A 64 1.24 -4.28 11.84
CA GLN A 64 2.20 -3.25 12.24
C GLN A 64 2.30 -2.13 11.20
N LEU A 65 1.96 -2.39 9.94
CA LEU A 65 1.96 -1.40 8.86
C LEU A 65 0.85 -0.37 9.02
N PHE A 66 -0.21 -0.70 9.76
CA PHE A 66 -1.28 0.24 10.07
C PHE A 66 -0.88 1.26 11.15
N LYS A 67 0.33 1.16 11.72
CA LYS A 67 0.89 2.22 12.54
C LYS A 67 1.16 3.45 11.66
N LEU A 68 0.79 4.63 12.16
CA LEU A 68 0.85 5.91 11.42
C LEU A 68 2.22 6.20 10.78
N SER A 69 3.32 5.81 11.41
CA SER A 69 4.66 6.02 10.87
C SER A 69 4.88 5.31 9.53
N HIS A 70 4.45 4.05 9.41
CA HIS A 70 4.62 3.28 8.18
C HIS A 70 3.61 3.67 7.11
N LEU A 71 2.38 4.04 7.50
CA LEU A 71 1.37 4.57 6.58
C LEU A 71 1.87 5.81 5.83
N ASN A 72 2.54 6.72 6.54
CA ASN A 72 3.11 7.92 5.91
C ASN A 72 4.16 7.58 4.84
N ASP A 73 5.00 6.56 5.07
CA ASP A 73 6.00 6.13 4.09
C ASP A 73 5.35 5.64 2.79
N PHE A 74 4.21 4.94 2.87
CA PHE A 74 3.44 4.52 1.70
C PHE A 74 2.84 5.72 0.97
N ILE A 75 2.21 6.64 1.70
CA ILE A 75 1.58 7.84 1.13
C ILE A 75 2.63 8.70 0.41
N GLU A 76 3.78 8.94 1.04
CA GLU A 76 4.86 9.71 0.43
C GLU A 76 5.40 9.05 -0.84
N LYS A 77 5.55 7.72 -0.86
CA LYS A 77 5.99 6.98 -2.05
C LYS A 77 4.97 7.09 -3.17
N ILE A 78 3.68 6.90 -2.88
CA ILE A 78 2.62 7.01 -3.88
C ILE A 78 2.62 8.41 -4.48
N GLN A 79 2.62 9.46 -3.66
CA GLN A 79 2.60 10.85 -4.12
C GLN A 79 3.86 11.27 -4.90
N ARG A 80 5.00 10.60 -4.70
CA ARG A 80 6.27 10.91 -5.39
C ARG A 80 6.48 10.08 -6.66
N VAL A 81 5.98 8.85 -6.70
CA VAL A 81 6.29 7.86 -7.75
C VAL A 81 5.17 7.75 -8.79
N PHE A 82 3.94 8.14 -8.44
CA PHE A 82 2.75 7.99 -9.27
C PHE A 82 2.01 9.32 -9.49
#